data_AF-A0A937DAS9-F1
#
_entry.id   AF-A0A937DAS9-F1
#
_cell.length_a   1.000
_cell.length_b   1.000
_cell.length_c   1.000
_cell.angle_alpha   90.00
_cell.angle_beta   90.00
_cell.angle_gamma   90.00
#
_symmetry.space_group_name_H-M   'P 1'
#
loop_
_entity.id
_entity.type
_entity.pdbx_description
1 polymer ?
#
loop_
_entity_poly.entity_id
_entity_poly.type
_entity_poly.pdbx_seq_one_letter_code
_entity_poly.pdbx_strand_id
1 'polypeptide(L)'
;MSAPPIHFDFVRAEPAPRWRWTLLAVAATLLVPVSDAYQDAAVQREQAQERFDQAERQDRLRKRPPGKADSMADAQDVAGAQRANAVIDQLTVPWDELFRALEAADARGVAVLSLAPNARDHTLRLAGEARQMDELLAYVARLAERPLLGQVHLLGYSTVVKDGTPLISFTLAASWKVAP
;
A
#
# COMPACT_ATOMS: atom_id res chain seq x y z
N MET A 1 28.55 44.33 -46.26
CA MET A 1 29.27 43.12 -45.79
C MET A 1 28.40 42.45 -44.74
N SER A 2 27.63 41.44 -45.14
CA SER A 2 26.75 40.68 -44.24
C SER A 2 27.35 39.28 -44.06
N ALA A 3 27.61 38.89 -42.82
CA ALA A 3 28.15 37.57 -42.50
C ALA A 3 27.08 36.48 -42.73
N PRO A 4 27.46 35.28 -43.23
CA PRO A 4 26.50 34.21 -43.44
C PRO A 4 26.04 33.61 -42.09
N PRO A 5 24.78 33.14 -41.99
CA PRO A 5 24.27 32.52 -40.77
C PRO A 5 24.88 31.13 -40.57
N ILE A 6 25.42 30.90 -39.36
CA ILE A 6 25.97 29.61 -38.94
C ILE A 6 24.83 28.73 -38.44
N HIS A 7 24.54 27.67 -39.19
CA HIS A 7 23.58 26.64 -38.81
C HIS A 7 24.30 25.58 -37.95
N PHE A 8 23.91 25.46 -36.69
CA PHE A 8 24.38 24.39 -35.80
C PHE A 8 23.47 23.18 -35.94
N ASP A 9 23.94 22.18 -36.68
CA ASP A 9 23.29 20.87 -36.77
C ASP A 9 23.95 19.92 -35.78
N PHE A 10 23.39 19.84 -34.56
CA PHE A 10 23.90 19.01 -33.45
C PHE A 10 23.00 17.82 -33.14
N VAL A 11 22.45 17.16 -34.15
CA VAL A 11 21.84 15.85 -33.95
C VAL A 11 22.19 14.95 -35.13
N ARG A 12 23.37 14.31 -35.07
CA ARG A 12 23.46 12.98 -35.69
C ARG A 12 22.56 12.07 -34.89
N ALA A 13 21.30 11.97 -35.32
CA ALA A 13 20.46 10.85 -34.96
C ALA A 13 21.09 9.62 -35.61
N GLU A 14 22.02 8.99 -34.91
CA GLU A 14 22.47 7.67 -35.33
C GLU A 14 21.24 6.76 -35.31
N PRO A 15 20.89 6.11 -36.44
CA PRO A 15 19.74 5.24 -36.48
C PRO A 15 19.94 4.18 -35.42
N ALA A 16 19.07 4.19 -34.40
CA ALA A 16 19.17 3.27 -33.27
C ALA A 16 19.26 1.85 -33.85
N PRO A 17 20.36 1.13 -33.59
CA PRO A 17 20.61 -0.13 -34.28
C PRO A 17 19.51 -1.12 -33.88
N ARG A 18 18.99 -1.86 -34.87
CA ARG A 18 17.79 -2.70 -34.75
C ARG A 18 17.83 -3.69 -33.57
N TRP A 19 19.02 -4.05 -33.09
CA TRP A 19 19.21 -4.92 -31.93
C TRP A 19 18.71 -4.32 -30.59
N ARG A 20 18.59 -2.99 -30.48
CA ARG A 20 17.99 -2.35 -29.29
C ARG A 20 16.51 -2.70 -29.17
N TRP A 21 15.80 -2.72 -30.28
CA TRP A 21 14.38 -3.10 -30.33
C TRP A 21 14.21 -4.60 -30.08
N THR A 22 15.13 -5.44 -30.56
CA THR A 22 15.08 -6.88 -30.25
C THR A 22 15.37 -7.14 -28.77
N LEU A 23 16.30 -6.41 -28.15
CA LEU A 23 16.55 -6.51 -26.71
C LEU A 23 15.34 -6.09 -25.88
N LEU A 24 14.68 -5.00 -26.27
CA LEU A 24 13.49 -4.50 -25.58
C LEU A 24 12.32 -5.48 -25.73
N ALA A 25 12.14 -6.07 -26.91
CA ALA A 25 11.15 -7.11 -27.14
C ALA A 25 11.45 -8.38 -26.30
N VAL A 26 12.71 -8.82 -26.24
CA VAL A 26 13.12 -9.98 -25.42
C VAL A 26 12.90 -9.71 -23.93
N ALA A 27 13.24 -8.53 -23.43
CA ALA A 27 13.00 -8.14 -22.05
C ALA A 27 11.49 -8.10 -21.71
N ALA A 28 10.67 -7.57 -22.62
CA ALA A 28 9.22 -7.55 -22.45
C ALA A 28 8.62 -8.97 -22.41
N THR A 29 9.07 -9.87 -23.29
CA THR A 29 8.61 -11.28 -23.30
C THR A 29 9.02 -12.04 -22.03
N LEU A 30 10.16 -11.71 -21.42
CA LEU A 30 10.62 -12.31 -20.15
C LEU A 30 9.82 -11.85 -18.92
N LEU A 31 9.09 -10.73 -19.00
CA LEU A 31 8.27 -10.20 -17.89
C LEU A 31 6.87 -10.85 -17.81
N VAL A 32 6.33 -11.34 -18.92
CA VAL A 32 5.00 -11.97 -19.01
C VAL A 32 4.84 -13.27 -18.19
N PRO A 33 5.80 -14.21 -18.12
CA PRO A 33 5.59 -15.45 -17.38
C PRO A 33 5.54 -15.27 -15.85
N VAL A 34 6.01 -14.14 -15.32
CA VAL A 34 5.96 -13.84 -13.88
C VAL A 34 4.53 -13.51 -13.44
N SER A 35 3.71 -12.91 -14.31
CA SER A 35 2.31 -12.60 -13.97
C SER A 35 1.42 -13.84 -13.98
N ASP A 36 1.69 -14.82 -14.83
CA ASP A 36 0.86 -16.03 -14.99
C ASP A 36 1.03 -16.99 -13.80
N ALA A 37 2.28 -17.15 -13.33
CA ALA A 37 2.60 -17.98 -12.18
C ALA A 37 1.94 -17.48 -10.86
N TYR A 38 1.64 -16.18 -10.76
CA TYR A 38 0.91 -15.62 -9.62
C TYR A 38 -0.59 -15.95 -9.66
N GLN A 39 -1.19 -16.02 -10.86
CA GLN A 39 -2.60 -16.37 -11.00
C GLN A 39 -2.83 -17.87 -10.75
N ASP A 40 -1.94 -18.73 -11.27
CA ASP A 40 -2.04 -20.17 -11.04
C ASP A 40 -1.89 -20.56 -9.56
N ALA A 41 -1.01 -19.87 -8.83
CA ALA A 41 -0.82 -20.09 -7.40
C ALA A 41 -2.04 -19.66 -6.55
N ALA A 42 -2.84 -18.70 -7.03
CA ALA A 42 -4.07 -18.28 -6.38
C ALA A 42 -5.22 -19.27 -6.65
N VAL A 43 -5.38 -19.71 -7.90
CA VAL A 43 -6.43 -20.66 -8.29
C VAL A 43 -6.25 -22.03 -7.60
N GLN A 44 -5.01 -22.51 -7.46
CA GLN A 44 -4.77 -23.78 -6.74
C GLN A 44 -5.10 -23.70 -5.25
N ARG A 45 -4.99 -22.52 -4.62
CA ARG A 45 -5.33 -22.33 -3.20
C ARG A 45 -6.84 -22.33 -2.98
N GLU A 46 -7.59 -21.69 -3.87
CA GLU A 46 -9.07 -21.66 -3.82
C GLU A 46 -9.64 -23.08 -3.98
N GLN A 47 -9.16 -23.84 -4.97
CA GLN A 47 -9.62 -25.22 -5.18
C GLN A 47 -9.29 -26.16 -4.02
N ALA A 48 -8.17 -25.93 -3.33
CA ALA A 48 -7.82 -26.70 -2.13
C ALA A 48 -8.78 -26.38 -0.97
N GLN A 49 -9.10 -25.10 -0.76
CA GLN A 49 -10.00 -24.66 0.30
C GLN A 49 -11.43 -25.16 0.09
N GLU A 50 -11.94 -25.12 -1.14
CA GLU A 50 -13.29 -25.63 -1.45
C GLU A 50 -13.45 -27.12 -1.12
N ARG A 51 -12.41 -27.93 -1.34
CA ARG A 51 -12.43 -29.37 -1.02
C ARG A 51 -12.45 -29.62 0.48
N PHE A 52 -11.73 -28.82 1.26
CA PHE A 52 -11.77 -28.90 2.73
C PHE A 52 -13.14 -28.49 3.27
N ASP A 53 -13.73 -27.41 2.76
CA ASP A 53 -15.04 -26.91 3.21
C ASP A 53 -16.19 -27.87 2.87
N GLN A 54 -16.10 -28.59 1.75
CA GLN A 54 -17.10 -29.61 1.39
C GLN A 54 -16.98 -30.85 2.27
N ALA A 55 -15.76 -31.30 2.57
CA ALA A 55 -15.53 -32.43 3.48
C ALA A 55 -16.01 -32.12 4.91
N GLU A 56 -15.75 -30.91 5.40
CA GLU A 56 -16.21 -30.48 6.72
C GLU A 56 -17.74 -30.38 6.80
N ARG A 57 -18.39 -29.88 5.74
CA ARG A 57 -19.86 -29.82 5.66
C ARG A 57 -20.49 -31.21 5.71
N GLN A 58 -19.94 -32.20 4.99
CA GLN A 58 -20.47 -33.57 5.03
C GLN A 58 -20.28 -34.24 6.38
N ASP A 59 -19.14 -34.01 7.05
CA ASP A 59 -18.87 -34.57 8.37
C ASP A 59 -19.78 -33.97 9.46
N ARG A 60 -20.04 -32.64 9.39
CA ARG A 60 -20.98 -31.95 10.29
C ARG A 60 -22.43 -32.44 10.14
N LEU A 61 -22.86 -32.75 8.92
CA LEU A 61 -24.19 -33.30 8.66
C LEU A 61 -24.33 -34.73 9.16
N ARG A 62 -23.27 -35.54 9.08
CA ARG A 62 -23.27 -36.93 9.58
C ARG A 62 -23.23 -37.04 11.10
N LYS A 63 -22.66 -36.06 11.81
CA LYS A 63 -22.42 -36.13 13.27
C LYS A 63 -23.48 -35.48 14.15
N ARG A 64 -24.61 -34.98 13.61
CA ARG A 64 -25.61 -34.23 14.39
C ARG A 64 -26.60 -35.15 15.13
N PRO A 65 -26.61 -35.19 16.49
CA PRO A 65 -27.64 -35.91 17.25
C PRO A 65 -28.91 -35.04 17.38
N PRO A 66 -30.12 -35.64 17.38
CA PRO A 66 -31.37 -34.90 17.55
C PRO A 66 -31.58 -34.55 19.03
N GLY A 67 -31.47 -33.27 19.40
CA GLY A 67 -31.81 -32.79 20.75
C GLY A 67 -30.86 -31.77 21.39
N LYS A 68 -29.67 -31.53 20.83
CA LYS A 68 -28.74 -30.45 21.27
C LYS A 68 -28.74 -29.21 20.36
N ALA A 69 -29.69 -29.14 19.44
CA ALA A 69 -29.65 -28.21 18.32
C ALA A 69 -29.75 -26.73 18.73
N ASP A 70 -30.60 -26.38 19.70
CA ASP A 70 -30.87 -24.97 19.98
C ASP A 70 -29.75 -24.32 20.81
N SER A 71 -29.28 -24.96 21.89
CA SER A 71 -28.20 -24.41 22.70
C SER A 71 -26.81 -24.49 22.06
N MET A 72 -26.55 -25.47 21.18
CA MET A 72 -25.31 -25.47 20.37
C MET A 72 -25.41 -24.49 19.21
N ALA A 73 -26.56 -24.31 18.56
CA ALA A 73 -26.72 -23.30 17.51
C ALA A 73 -26.48 -21.90 18.06
N ASP A 74 -27.08 -21.53 19.19
CA ASP A 74 -26.86 -20.23 19.83
C ASP A 74 -25.38 -20.03 20.21
N ALA A 75 -24.71 -21.04 20.76
CA ALA A 75 -23.28 -20.96 21.10
C ALA A 75 -22.36 -20.93 19.85
N GLN A 76 -22.73 -21.63 18.77
CA GLN A 76 -21.99 -21.60 17.51
C GLN A 76 -22.21 -20.29 16.76
N ASP A 77 -23.39 -19.71 16.85
CA ASP A 77 -23.76 -18.44 16.22
C ASP A 77 -23.08 -17.27 16.96
N VAL A 78 -23.02 -17.30 18.30
CA VAL A 78 -22.24 -16.33 19.09
C VAL A 78 -20.73 -16.49 18.83
N ALA A 79 -20.21 -17.72 18.80
CA ALA A 79 -18.80 -17.95 18.46
C ALA A 79 -18.49 -17.60 16.99
N GLY A 80 -19.45 -17.76 16.08
CA GLY A 80 -19.38 -17.34 14.68
C GLY A 80 -19.35 -15.83 14.55
N ALA A 81 -20.23 -15.13 15.25
CA ALA A 81 -20.27 -13.68 15.31
C ALA A 81 -19.00 -13.09 15.93
N GLN A 82 -18.45 -13.69 16.99
CA GLN A 82 -17.17 -13.25 17.58
C GLN A 82 -15.99 -13.42 16.62
N ARG A 83 -15.95 -14.54 15.86
CA ARG A 83 -14.92 -14.73 14.82
C ARG A 83 -15.08 -13.75 13.67
N ALA A 84 -16.33 -13.50 13.23
CA ALA A 84 -16.61 -12.51 12.18
C ALA A 84 -16.20 -11.11 12.64
N ASN A 85 -16.53 -10.73 13.87
CA ASN A 85 -16.14 -9.45 14.46
C ASN A 85 -14.61 -9.32 14.57
N ALA A 86 -13.91 -10.37 15.01
CA ALA A 86 -12.44 -10.35 15.05
C ALA A 86 -11.79 -10.18 13.67
N VAL A 87 -12.42 -10.70 12.60
CA VAL A 87 -11.97 -10.47 11.22
C VAL A 87 -12.29 -9.05 10.76
N ILE A 88 -13.45 -8.51 11.12
CA ILE A 88 -13.84 -7.12 10.83
C ILE A 88 -12.90 -6.13 11.53
N ASP A 89 -12.53 -6.39 12.78
CA ASP A 89 -11.60 -5.55 13.54
C ASP A 89 -10.21 -5.52 12.90
N GLN A 90 -9.74 -6.64 12.34
CA GLN A 90 -8.50 -6.71 11.56
C GLN A 90 -8.55 -5.96 10.22
N LEU A 91 -9.75 -5.62 9.74
CA LEU A 91 -9.97 -4.88 8.49
C LEU A 91 -10.32 -3.41 8.73
N THR A 92 -10.43 -3.00 9.99
CA THR A 92 -10.86 -1.65 10.34
C THR A 92 -9.68 -0.69 10.40
N VAL A 93 -9.81 0.44 9.70
CA VAL A 93 -8.83 1.53 9.73
C VAL A 93 -9.23 2.54 10.83
N PRO A 94 -8.34 2.85 11.79
CA PRO A 94 -8.62 3.80 12.87
C PRO A 94 -8.46 5.25 12.38
N TRP A 95 -9.35 5.70 11.48
CA TRP A 95 -9.25 7.00 10.82
C TRP A 95 -9.10 8.17 11.79
N ASP A 96 -9.96 8.25 12.81
CA ASP A 96 -9.95 9.36 13.77
C ASP A 96 -8.62 9.47 14.51
N GLU A 97 -8.06 8.34 14.92
CA GLU A 97 -6.79 8.30 15.65
C GLU A 97 -5.60 8.63 14.74
N LEU A 98 -5.63 8.15 13.49
CA LEU A 98 -4.60 8.48 12.50
C LEU A 98 -4.59 9.98 12.21
N PHE A 99 -5.75 10.59 11.92
CA PHE A 99 -5.83 12.03 11.68
C PHE A 99 -5.37 12.84 12.89
N ARG A 100 -5.79 12.47 14.11
CA ARG A 100 -5.31 13.11 15.33
C ARG A 100 -3.80 12.99 15.51
N ALA A 101 -3.22 11.84 15.21
CA ALA A 101 -1.77 11.64 15.29
C ALA A 101 -1.01 12.54 14.31
N LEU A 102 -1.54 12.72 13.10
CA LEU A 102 -0.96 13.62 12.10
C LEU A 102 -1.07 15.09 12.50
N GLU A 103 -2.26 15.53 12.94
CA GLU A 103 -2.49 16.90 13.39
C GLU A 103 -1.63 17.27 14.60
N ALA A 104 -1.46 16.33 15.54
CA ALA A 104 -0.65 16.52 16.73
C ALA A 104 0.87 16.60 16.44
N ALA A 105 1.32 16.20 15.25
CA ALA A 105 2.71 16.34 14.82
C ALA A 105 3.06 17.76 14.34
N ASP A 106 2.11 18.72 14.38
CA ASP A 106 2.26 20.14 14.03
C ASP A 106 2.96 20.36 12.69
N ALA A 107 2.17 20.48 11.63
CA ALA A 107 2.60 20.55 10.24
C ALA A 107 2.93 21.99 9.76
N ARG A 108 3.52 22.84 10.61
CA ARG A 108 3.90 24.20 10.17
C ARG A 108 4.90 24.12 9.02
N GLY A 109 4.46 24.55 7.84
CA GLY A 109 5.26 24.48 6.62
C GLY A 109 5.25 23.13 5.91
N VAL A 110 4.48 22.16 6.42
CA VAL A 110 4.23 20.85 5.79
C VAL A 110 2.76 20.73 5.40
N ALA A 111 2.49 20.35 4.15
CA ALA A 111 1.17 20.06 3.63
C ALA A 111 1.07 18.57 3.28
N VAL A 112 0.22 17.83 3.98
CA VAL A 112 -0.10 16.45 3.62
C VAL A 112 -1.14 16.46 2.50
N LEU A 113 -0.85 15.78 1.39
CA LEU A 113 -1.68 15.76 0.19
C LEU A 113 -2.42 14.42 0.02
N SER A 114 -1.85 13.34 0.53
CA SER A 114 -2.45 12.01 0.44
C SER A 114 -2.15 11.19 1.67
N LEU A 115 -3.16 10.43 2.08
CA LEU A 115 -3.11 9.48 3.19
C LEU A 115 -3.71 8.15 2.72
N ALA A 116 -2.88 7.13 2.67
CA ALA A 116 -3.23 5.80 2.17
C ALA A 116 -2.92 4.73 3.25
N PRO A 117 -3.90 4.37 4.08
CA PRO A 117 -3.78 3.30 5.05
C PRO A 117 -4.05 1.94 4.39
N ASN A 118 -3.33 0.92 4.85
CA ASN A 118 -3.56 -0.48 4.52
C ASN A 118 -3.95 -1.22 5.80
N ALA A 119 -5.24 -1.51 5.93
CA ALA A 119 -5.81 -2.19 7.09
C ALA A 119 -5.16 -3.55 7.36
N ARG A 120 -4.87 -4.32 6.31
CA ARG A 120 -4.33 -5.67 6.42
C ARG A 120 -2.94 -5.70 7.06
N ASP A 121 -2.10 -4.74 6.69
CA ASP A 121 -0.70 -4.70 7.11
C ASP A 121 -0.46 -3.70 8.26
N HIS A 122 -1.51 -2.99 8.69
CA HIS A 122 -1.44 -1.86 9.63
C HIS A 122 -0.36 -0.83 9.24
N THR A 123 -0.30 -0.49 7.95
CA THR A 123 0.71 0.43 7.39
C THR A 123 0.08 1.64 6.75
N LEU A 124 0.67 2.81 7.02
CA LEU A 124 0.25 4.11 6.55
C LEU A 124 1.29 4.65 5.56
N ARG A 125 0.84 5.01 4.35
CA ARG A 125 1.63 5.79 3.42
C ARG A 125 1.11 7.22 3.36
N LEU A 126 2.03 8.17 3.46
CA LEU A 126 1.73 9.60 3.39
C LEU A 126 2.53 10.23 2.26
N ALA A 127 1.89 11.11 1.51
CA ALA A 127 2.56 11.98 0.54
C ALA A 127 2.21 13.43 0.82
N GLY A 128 3.18 14.32 0.66
CA GLY A 128 3.00 15.73 0.97
C GLY A 128 4.08 16.61 0.36
N GLU A 129 3.99 17.90 0.68
CA GLU A 129 4.96 18.93 0.32
C GLU A 129 5.42 19.65 1.59
N ALA A 130 6.70 20.02 1.68
CA ALA A 130 7.25 20.85 2.75
C ALA A 130 7.93 22.09 2.16
N ARG A 131 7.98 23.22 2.88
CA ARG A 131 8.69 24.41 2.38
C ARG A 131 10.19 24.21 2.44
N GLN A 132 10.67 23.53 3.48
CA GLN A 132 12.08 23.33 3.74
C GLN A 132 12.35 21.93 4.32
N MET A 133 13.61 21.48 4.23
CA MET A 133 14.00 20.11 4.61
C MET A 133 13.97 19.93 6.13
N ASP A 134 14.36 20.95 6.88
CA ASP A 134 14.27 20.99 8.33
C ASP A 134 12.82 20.86 8.82
N GLU A 135 11.86 21.51 8.17
CA GLU A 135 10.43 21.34 8.47
C GLU A 135 9.95 19.90 8.21
N LEU A 136 10.36 19.29 7.10
CA LEU A 136 10.06 17.88 6.80
C LEU A 136 10.64 16.93 7.85
N LEU A 137 11.92 17.09 8.19
CA LEU A 137 12.58 16.23 9.17
C LEU A 137 12.01 16.41 10.58
N ALA A 138 11.67 17.65 10.96
CA ALA A 138 10.98 17.94 12.21
C ALA A 138 9.60 17.26 12.26
N TYR A 139 8.85 17.29 11.16
CA TYR A 139 7.57 16.60 11.05
C TYR A 139 7.71 15.08 11.17
N VAL A 140 8.69 14.48 10.49
CA VAL A 140 8.99 13.04 10.60
C VAL A 140 9.35 12.65 12.05
N ALA A 141 10.18 13.45 12.72
CA ALA A 141 10.55 13.21 14.12
C ALA A 141 9.33 13.27 15.06
N ARG A 142 8.48 14.29 14.91
CA ARG A 142 7.26 14.43 15.71
C ARG A 142 6.25 13.32 15.45
N LEU A 143 6.15 12.84 14.20
CA LEU A 143 5.34 11.67 13.86
C LEU A 143 5.87 10.40 14.55
N ALA A 144 7.19 10.22 14.62
CA ALA A 144 7.81 9.07 15.28
C ALA A 144 7.57 9.05 16.81
N GLU A 145 7.30 10.21 17.42
CA GLU A 145 6.93 10.32 18.83
C GLU A 145 5.44 9.97 19.10
N ARG A 146 4.60 9.84 18.07
CA ARG A 146 3.17 9.57 18.27
C ARG A 146 2.98 8.15 18.79
N PRO A 147 2.26 7.94 19.91
CA PRO A 147 2.10 6.61 20.51
C PRO A 147 1.46 5.57 19.58
N LEU A 148 0.54 6.03 18.72
CA LEU A 148 -0.16 5.22 17.73
C LEU A 148 0.76 4.74 16.60
N LEU A 149 1.70 5.59 16.18
CA LEU A 149 2.55 5.32 15.02
C LEU A 149 3.84 4.61 15.44
N GLY A 150 4.37 3.81 14.52
CA GLY A 150 5.65 3.12 14.64
C GLY A 150 6.37 3.12 13.29
N GLN A 151 7.65 2.77 13.31
CA GLN A 151 8.46 2.60 12.10
C GLN A 151 8.31 3.75 11.09
N VAL A 152 8.29 5.00 11.56
CA VAL A 152 8.13 6.17 10.69
C VAL A 152 9.43 6.40 9.93
N HIS A 153 9.39 6.35 8.61
CA HIS A 153 10.56 6.54 7.76
C HIS A 153 10.20 7.20 6.43
N LEU A 154 11.13 8.02 5.92
CA LEU A 154 11.02 8.66 4.63
C LEU A 154 11.31 7.64 3.52
N LEU A 155 10.39 7.51 2.55
CA LEU A 155 10.59 6.67 1.37
C LEU A 155 11.34 7.41 0.25
N GLY A 156 11.16 8.71 0.17
CA GLY A 156 11.83 9.55 -0.80
C GLY A 156 11.38 11.00 -0.73
N TYR A 157 12.17 11.88 -1.33
CA TYR A 157 11.85 13.28 -1.50
C TYR A 157 12.45 13.82 -2.80
N SER A 158 11.85 14.88 -3.33
CA SER A 158 12.36 15.64 -4.48
C SER A 158 11.96 17.11 -4.39
N THR A 159 12.78 17.98 -4.96
CA THR A 159 12.42 19.40 -5.07
C THR A 159 11.52 19.62 -6.27
N VAL A 160 10.37 20.24 -6.05
CA VAL A 160 9.39 20.62 -7.07
C VAL A 160 9.17 22.13 -7.01
N VAL A 161 8.93 22.78 -8.15
CA VAL A 161 8.59 24.21 -8.19
C VAL A 161 7.08 24.34 -8.38
N LYS A 162 6.41 24.99 -7.45
CA LYS A 162 4.97 25.23 -7.46
C LYS A 162 4.72 26.72 -7.34
N ASP A 163 4.04 27.31 -8.33
CA ASP A 163 3.77 28.74 -8.40
C ASP A 163 5.03 29.62 -8.19
N GLY A 164 6.16 29.19 -8.75
CA GLY A 164 7.44 29.89 -8.64
C GLY A 164 8.17 29.71 -7.30
N THR A 165 7.63 28.95 -6.36
CA THR A 165 8.26 28.64 -5.07
C THR A 165 8.81 27.20 -5.07
N PRO A 166 10.09 26.98 -4.74
CA PRO A 166 10.62 25.64 -4.56
C PRO A 166 10.05 25.01 -3.28
N LEU A 167 9.49 23.82 -3.40
CA LEU A 167 8.95 22.99 -2.32
C LEU A 167 9.59 21.60 -2.38
N ILE A 168 9.54 20.88 -1.27
CA ILE A 168 10.04 19.51 -1.15
C ILE A 168 8.84 18.58 -1.17
N SER A 169 8.61 17.90 -2.29
CA SER A 169 7.67 16.79 -2.36
C SER A 169 8.26 15.58 -1.65
N PHE A 170 7.48 14.91 -0.82
CA PHE A 170 7.94 13.76 -0.05
C PHE A 170 6.92 12.63 -0.03
N THR A 171 7.43 11.43 0.20
CA THR A 171 6.63 10.25 0.57
C THR A 171 7.26 9.61 1.80
N LEU A 172 6.44 9.25 2.78
CA LEU A 172 6.87 8.54 3.98
C LEU A 172 5.94 7.36 4.27
N ALA A 173 6.45 6.40 5.03
CA ALA A 173 5.70 5.26 5.52
C ALA A 173 5.80 5.14 7.03
N ALA A 174 4.76 4.60 7.64
CA ALA A 174 4.68 4.29 9.05
C ALA A 174 3.85 3.01 9.25
N SER A 175 3.99 2.36 10.39
CA SER A 175 3.02 1.40 10.89
C SER A 175 2.16 2.04 11.97
N TRP A 176 0.96 1.50 12.24
CA TRP A 176 0.19 1.86 13.42
C TRP A 176 -0.09 0.65 14.30
N LYS A 177 -0.29 0.90 15.58
CA LYS A 177 -0.66 -0.13 16.55
C LYS A 177 -2.16 -0.35 16.51
N VAL A 178 -2.57 -1.62 16.50
CA VAL A 178 -3.97 -1.99 16.69
C VAL A 178 -4.33 -1.71 18.16
N ALA A 179 -5.42 -0.99 18.39
CA ALA A 179 -5.96 -0.84 19.74
C ALA A 179 -6.29 -2.23 20.31
N PRO A 180 -5.94 -2.52 21.58
CA PRO A 180 -6.17 -3.82 22.21
C PRO A 180 -7.65 -4.13 22.44
#